data_AF-A0A1H5MG67-F1
#
_entry.id   AF-A0A1H5MG67-F1
#
_cell.length_a   1.000
_cell.length_b   1.000
_cell.length_c   1.000
_cell.angle_alpha   90.00
_cell.angle_beta   90.00
_cell.angle_gamma   90.00
#
_symmetry.space_group_name_H-M   'P 1'
#
loop_
_entity.id
_entity.type
_entity.pdbx_description
1 polymer ?
#
loop_
_entity_poly.entity_id
_entity_poly.type
_entity_poly.pdbx_seq_one_letter_code
_entity_poly.pdbx_strand_id
1 'polypeptide(L)'
;MTTTEPATTERLALFEQAADYALATIGAISDGDLDRPTPCDPWDVRAVVLHLADVADAVIDLTRTGELALPTPRSAGTPDPVAVARERIDALRETLTTMAASGQQEDLLLGAAQGGANELAAHGWDIAVALEAGRPVPEDTASGLLALIEGRLDETARGTNFGPAVPVAATASASDRFVAYLGRRPS
;
A
#
# COMPACT_ATOMS: atom_id res chain seq x y z
N MET A 1 16.66 13.91 -23.30
CA MET A 1 15.25 14.30 -23.52
C MET A 1 14.71 13.29 -24.51
N THR A 2 13.88 12.32 -24.17
CA THR A 2 12.66 12.35 -23.34
C THR A 2 12.24 10.88 -23.13
N THR A 3 12.30 10.37 -21.91
CA THR A 3 11.75 9.04 -21.55
C THR A 3 11.08 9.02 -20.17
N THR A 4 10.98 10.14 -19.47
CA THR A 4 10.51 10.21 -18.07
C THR A 4 8.97 10.19 -17.95
N GLU A 5 8.26 10.90 -18.82
CA GLU A 5 6.78 10.98 -18.86
C GLU A 5 6.01 9.65 -18.77
N PRO A 6 6.35 8.59 -19.54
CA PRO A 6 5.61 7.34 -19.49
C PRO A 6 5.77 6.63 -18.13
N ALA A 7 6.96 6.66 -17.54
CA ALA A 7 7.21 6.05 -16.24
C ALA A 7 6.51 6.81 -15.09
N THR A 8 6.43 8.14 -15.22
CA THR A 8 5.72 8.99 -14.25
C THR A 8 4.22 8.73 -14.27
N THR A 9 3.63 8.68 -15.45
CA THR A 9 2.20 8.37 -15.63
C THR A 9 1.87 6.97 -15.11
N GLU A 10 2.73 5.98 -15.36
CA GLU A 10 2.52 4.60 -14.94
C GLU A 10 2.52 4.44 -13.41
N ARG A 11 3.49 5.01 -12.70
CA ARG A 11 3.56 4.90 -11.23
C ARG A 11 2.41 5.61 -10.53
N LEU A 12 2.00 6.77 -11.02
CA LEU A 12 0.84 7.48 -10.50
C LEU A 12 -0.45 6.69 -10.76
N ALA A 13 -0.59 6.09 -11.94
CA ALA A 13 -1.74 5.22 -12.23
C ALA A 13 -1.80 3.99 -11.32
N LEU A 14 -0.66 3.34 -11.05
CA LEU A 14 -0.59 2.23 -10.11
C LEU A 14 -0.94 2.65 -8.68
N PHE A 15 -0.51 3.83 -8.25
CA PHE A 15 -0.91 4.40 -6.97
C PHE A 15 -2.43 4.60 -6.88
N GLU A 16 -3.05 5.24 -7.88
CA GLU A 16 -4.50 5.46 -7.88
C GLU A 16 -5.29 4.14 -7.84
N GLN A 17 -4.85 3.12 -8.60
CA GLN A 17 -5.46 1.80 -8.59
C GLN A 17 -5.33 1.09 -7.22
N ALA A 18 -4.15 1.19 -6.59
CA ALA A 18 -3.93 0.64 -5.26
C ALA A 18 -4.76 1.37 -4.19
N ALA A 19 -4.90 2.69 -4.30
CA ALA A 19 -5.75 3.49 -3.42
C ALA A 19 -7.23 3.12 -3.58
N ASP A 20 -7.74 3.01 -4.81
CA ASP A 20 -9.12 2.58 -5.07
C ASP A 20 -9.38 1.17 -4.53
N TYR A 21 -8.43 0.25 -4.71
CA TYR A 21 -8.49 -1.10 -4.14
C TYR A 21 -8.56 -1.09 -2.61
N ALA A 22 -7.67 -0.34 -1.95
CA ALA A 22 -7.64 -0.22 -0.50
C ALA A 22 -8.93 0.41 0.04
N LEU A 23 -9.38 1.52 -0.54
CA LEU A 23 -10.61 2.22 -0.16
C LEU A 23 -11.87 1.35 -0.31
N ALA A 24 -11.94 0.56 -1.39
CA ALA A 24 -13.02 -0.39 -1.61
C ALA A 24 -13.00 -1.53 -0.59
N THR A 25 -11.81 -1.98 -0.19
CA THR A 25 -11.65 -3.07 0.78
C THR A 25 -11.98 -2.61 2.20
N ILE A 26 -11.45 -1.46 2.66
CA ILE A 26 -11.78 -0.93 3.98
C ILE A 26 -13.26 -0.54 4.09
N GLY A 27 -13.89 -0.16 2.98
CA GLY A 27 -15.33 0.11 2.91
C GLY A 27 -16.23 -1.10 3.12
N ALA A 28 -15.68 -2.33 3.06
CA ALA A 28 -16.41 -3.56 3.32
C ALA A 28 -16.33 -4.02 4.79
N ILE A 29 -15.52 -3.35 5.62
CA ILE A 29 -15.34 -3.68 7.04
C ILE A 29 -16.62 -3.33 7.82
N SER A 30 -17.11 -4.28 8.61
CA SER A 30 -18.11 -4.02 9.64
C SER A 30 -17.46 -3.90 11.03
N ASP A 31 -18.17 -3.34 12.01
CA ASP A 31 -17.65 -3.19 13.37
C ASP A 31 -17.19 -4.53 13.99
N GLY A 32 -17.84 -5.64 13.61
CA GLY A 32 -17.50 -6.98 14.09
C GLY A 32 -16.22 -7.57 13.49
N ASP A 33 -15.66 -6.94 12.45
CA ASP A 33 -14.47 -7.45 11.76
C ASP A 33 -13.17 -6.88 12.30
N LEU A 34 -13.22 -5.79 13.07
CA LEU A 34 -12.05 -5.00 13.45
C LEU A 34 -11.01 -5.79 14.26
N ASP A 35 -11.44 -6.77 15.04
CA ASP A 35 -10.55 -7.57 15.88
C ASP A 35 -10.15 -8.91 15.23
N ARG A 36 -10.48 -9.12 13.95
CA ARG A 36 -10.10 -10.33 13.20
C ARG A 36 -8.59 -10.31 12.91
N PRO A 37 -7.90 -11.46 13.03
CA PRO A 37 -6.48 -11.54 12.69
C PRO A 37 -6.26 -11.34 11.20
N THR A 38 -5.10 -10.79 10.83
CA THR A 38 -4.69 -10.63 9.43
C THR A 38 -3.44 -11.48 9.13
N PRO A 39 -3.10 -11.70 7.85
CA PRO A 39 -1.82 -12.32 7.47
C PRO A 39 -0.58 -11.48 7.87
N CYS A 40 -0.75 -10.20 8.21
CA CYS A 40 0.32 -9.33 8.69
C CYS A 40 0.43 -9.43 10.21
N ASP A 41 0.92 -10.56 10.70
CA ASP A 41 1.07 -10.77 12.15
C ASP A 41 2.03 -9.74 12.78
N PRO A 42 1.72 -9.21 13.98
CA PRO A 42 0.61 -9.60 14.88
C PRO A 42 -0.65 -8.72 14.73
N TRP A 43 -0.88 -8.09 13.59
CA TRP A 43 -1.93 -7.08 13.42
C TRP A 43 -3.31 -7.69 13.13
N ASP A 44 -4.31 -7.19 13.85
CA ASP A 44 -5.72 -7.34 13.52
C ASP A 44 -6.15 -6.32 12.46
N VAL A 45 -7.39 -6.45 11.95
CA VAL A 45 -7.93 -5.54 10.92
C VAL A 45 -7.86 -4.08 11.37
N ARG A 46 -8.16 -3.79 12.64
CA ARG A 46 -8.08 -2.44 13.22
C ARG A 46 -6.67 -1.87 13.11
N ALA A 47 -5.66 -2.64 13.52
CA ALA A 47 -4.27 -2.22 13.45
C ALA A 47 -3.83 -1.97 12.01
N VAL A 48 -4.19 -2.84 11.06
CA VAL A 48 -3.88 -2.63 9.63
C VAL A 48 -4.55 -1.38 9.07
N VAL A 49 -5.83 -1.15 9.39
CA VAL A 49 -6.56 0.06 8.93
C VAL A 49 -5.94 1.34 9.48
N LEU A 50 -5.59 1.37 10.77
CA LEU A 50 -4.91 2.52 11.38
C LEU A 50 -3.51 2.72 10.79
N HIS A 51 -2.79 1.63 10.49
CA HIS A 51 -1.49 1.69 9.84
C HIS A 51 -1.57 2.32 8.45
N LEU A 52 -2.62 2.03 7.66
CA LEU A 52 -2.83 2.70 6.37
C LEU A 52 -2.98 4.22 6.52
N ALA A 53 -3.65 4.69 7.58
CA ALA A 53 -3.73 6.12 7.88
C ALA A 53 -2.36 6.71 8.26
N ASP A 54 -1.58 5.98 9.05
CA ASP A 54 -0.24 6.37 9.49
C ASP A 54 0.76 6.43 8.32
N VAL A 55 0.67 5.48 7.39
CA VAL A 55 1.43 5.49 6.13
C VAL A 55 1.05 6.70 5.28
N ALA A 56 -0.24 6.98 5.14
CA ALA A 56 -0.69 8.13 4.37
C ALA A 56 -0.13 9.44 4.96
N ASP A 57 -0.11 9.58 6.28
CA ASP A 57 0.51 10.72 6.97
C ASP A 57 2.02 10.81 6.69
N ALA A 58 2.75 9.72 6.85
CA ALA A 58 4.19 9.69 6.62
C ALA A 58 4.56 10.05 5.17
N VAL A 59 3.78 9.58 4.19
CA VAL A 59 4.03 9.89 2.78
C VAL A 59 3.64 11.35 2.47
N ILE A 60 2.55 11.87 3.03
CA ILE A 60 2.21 13.30 2.91
C ILE A 60 3.34 14.15 3.49
N ASP A 61 3.84 13.82 4.67
CA ASP A 61 4.93 14.58 5.29
C ASP A 61 6.22 14.47 4.49
N LEU A 62 6.57 13.29 3.96
CA LEU A 62 7.69 13.10 3.03
C LEU A 62 7.59 14.06 1.83
N THR A 63 6.41 14.23 1.22
CA THR A 63 6.26 15.15 0.07
C THR A 63 6.46 16.62 0.46
N ARG A 64 6.22 16.97 1.73
CA ARG A 64 6.34 18.35 2.24
C ARG A 64 7.73 18.68 2.73
N THR A 65 8.42 17.73 3.36
CA THR A 65 9.71 17.95 4.02
C THR A 65 10.88 17.42 3.21
N GLY A 66 10.65 16.47 2.30
CA GLY A 66 11.67 15.71 1.61
C GLY A 66 12.32 14.61 2.48
N GLU A 67 11.84 14.42 3.71
CA GLU A 67 12.40 13.45 4.67
C GLU A 67 11.33 12.46 5.11
N LEU A 68 11.63 11.16 4.96
CA LEU A 68 10.75 10.10 5.45
C LEU A 68 11.00 9.90 6.94
N ALA A 69 9.98 10.19 7.76
CA ALA A 69 9.97 9.86 9.17
C ALA A 69 9.09 8.63 9.43
N LEU A 70 9.44 7.83 10.44
CA LEU A 70 8.56 6.78 10.91
C LEU A 70 7.30 7.44 11.51
N PRO A 71 6.09 7.02 11.11
CA PRO A 71 4.88 7.59 11.67
C PRO A 71 4.77 7.26 13.16
N THR A 72 4.14 8.15 13.91
CA THR A 72 3.72 7.84 15.29
C THR A 72 2.44 7.02 15.22
N PRO A 73 2.44 5.75 15.67
CA PRO A 73 1.28 4.89 15.48
C PRO A 73 0.04 5.42 16.19
N ARG A 74 -1.12 5.35 15.51
CA ARG A 74 -2.40 5.68 16.12
C ARG A 74 -2.78 4.70 17.23
N SER A 75 -3.48 5.20 18.24
CA SER A 75 -3.98 4.36 19.33
C SER A 75 -5.05 3.39 18.82
N ALA A 76 -5.06 2.15 19.34
CA ALA A 76 -6.15 1.20 19.12
C ALA A 76 -7.52 1.73 19.59
N GLY A 77 -7.54 2.72 20.51
CA GLY A 77 -8.75 3.41 20.95
C GLY A 77 -9.26 4.51 19.99
N THR A 78 -8.66 4.66 18.81
CA THR A 78 -9.10 5.64 17.81
C THR A 78 -10.54 5.34 17.39
N PRO A 79 -11.49 6.29 17.58
CA PRO A 79 -12.85 6.12 17.11
C PRO A 79 -12.90 6.06 15.58
N ASP A 80 -13.76 5.17 15.05
CA ASP A 80 -13.99 5.00 13.61
C ASP A 80 -12.69 4.91 12.78
N PRO A 81 -11.88 3.84 12.97
CA PRO A 81 -10.60 3.69 12.27
C PRO A 81 -10.77 3.69 10.75
N VAL A 82 -11.91 3.20 10.23
CA VAL A 82 -12.19 3.15 8.79
C VAL A 82 -12.40 4.54 8.21
N ALA A 83 -13.16 5.41 8.87
CA ALA A 83 -13.32 6.79 8.43
C ALA A 83 -11.99 7.55 8.45
N VAL A 84 -11.17 7.35 9.49
CA VAL A 84 -9.83 7.95 9.58
C VAL A 84 -8.95 7.49 8.42
N ALA A 85 -8.87 6.18 8.15
CA ALA A 85 -8.07 5.66 7.04
C ALA A 85 -8.53 6.22 5.69
N ARG A 86 -9.85 6.27 5.44
CA ARG A 86 -10.41 6.86 4.22
C ARG A 86 -9.98 8.31 4.05
N GLU A 87 -10.17 9.14 5.07
CA GLU A 87 -9.81 10.55 5.03
C GLU A 87 -8.32 10.75 4.70
N ARG A 88 -7.44 9.96 5.34
CA ARG A 88 -5.99 10.10 5.13
C ARG A 88 -5.53 9.59 3.77
N ILE A 89 -6.11 8.50 3.27
CA ILE A 89 -5.83 8.02 1.90
C ILE A 89 -6.29 9.04 0.86
N ASP A 90 -7.48 9.64 1.02
CA ASP A 90 -7.97 10.68 0.12
C ASP A 90 -7.07 11.93 0.15
N ALA A 91 -6.59 12.34 1.34
CA ALA A 91 -5.62 13.43 1.48
C ALA A 91 -4.27 13.12 0.80
N LEU A 92 -3.83 11.86 0.82
CA LEU A 92 -2.62 11.44 0.11
C LEU A 92 -2.81 11.54 -1.41
N ARG A 93 -3.95 11.09 -1.95
CA ARG A 93 -4.27 11.24 -3.39
C ARG A 93 -4.23 12.70 -3.83
N GLU A 94 -4.86 13.59 -3.07
CA GLU A 94 -4.85 15.03 -3.34
C GLU A 94 -3.43 15.61 -3.31
N THR A 95 -2.62 15.17 -2.34
CA THR A 95 -1.23 15.62 -2.19
C THR A 95 -0.38 15.22 -3.39
N LEU A 96 -0.44 13.95 -3.81
CA LEU A 96 0.33 13.47 -4.97
C LEU A 96 -0.16 14.09 -6.28
N THR A 97 -1.47 14.30 -6.43
CA THR A 97 -2.06 15.00 -7.59
C THR A 97 -1.55 16.43 -7.68
N THR A 98 -1.54 17.16 -6.56
CA THR A 98 -1.06 18.54 -6.49
C THR A 98 0.43 18.62 -6.81
N MET A 99 1.22 17.70 -6.25
CA MET A 99 2.65 17.63 -6.50
C MET A 99 2.96 17.29 -7.97
N ALA A 100 2.23 16.35 -8.58
CA ALA A 100 2.35 16.03 -10.00
C ALA A 100 2.06 17.24 -10.89
N ALA A 101 1.00 18.00 -10.58
CA ALA A 101 0.64 19.21 -11.31
C ALA A 101 1.68 20.34 -11.21
N SER A 102 2.47 20.36 -10.14
CA SER A 102 3.58 21.33 -9.99
C SER A 102 4.75 21.07 -10.93
N GLY A 103 4.93 19.83 -11.39
CA GLY A 103 6.07 19.39 -12.20
C GLY A 103 7.43 19.47 -11.48
N GLN A 104 7.44 19.60 -10.14
CA GLN A 104 8.66 19.67 -9.34
C GLN A 104 8.91 18.37 -8.55
N GLN A 105 10.18 18.12 -8.22
CA GLN A 105 10.61 16.99 -7.39
C GLN A 105 10.09 15.62 -7.89
N GLU A 106 10.18 15.39 -9.20
CA GLU A 106 9.65 14.18 -9.87
C GLU A 106 10.13 12.89 -9.19
N ASP A 107 11.41 12.74 -8.89
CA ASP A 107 11.93 11.53 -8.22
C ASP A 107 11.27 11.28 -6.85
N LEU A 108 11.03 12.33 -6.07
CA LEU A 108 10.34 12.25 -4.78
C LEU A 108 8.87 11.86 -4.97
N LEU A 109 8.18 12.44 -5.93
CA LEU A 109 6.80 12.10 -6.29
C LEU A 109 6.70 10.61 -6.65
N LEU A 110 7.60 10.12 -7.50
CA LEU A 110 7.58 8.74 -7.96
C LEU A 110 7.91 7.75 -6.85
N GLY A 111 8.85 8.11 -5.96
CA GLY A 111 9.15 7.33 -4.77
C GLY A 111 7.97 7.26 -3.80
N ALA A 112 7.33 8.40 -3.54
CA ALA A 112 6.14 8.49 -2.69
C ALA A 112 4.95 7.70 -3.25
N ALA A 113 4.67 7.85 -4.55
CA ALA A 113 3.60 7.11 -5.23
C ALA A 113 3.86 5.59 -5.20
N GLN A 114 5.08 5.16 -5.52
CA GLN A 114 5.43 3.73 -5.51
C GLN A 114 5.37 3.14 -4.09
N GLY A 115 5.91 3.84 -3.09
CA GLY A 115 5.86 3.41 -1.68
C GLY A 115 4.43 3.29 -1.18
N GLY A 116 3.63 4.35 -1.35
CA GLY A 116 2.22 4.35 -0.98
C GLY A 116 1.42 3.27 -1.68
N ALA A 117 1.65 3.03 -2.98
CA ALA A 117 0.95 2.00 -3.74
C ALA A 117 1.23 0.59 -3.21
N ASN A 118 2.47 0.29 -2.85
CA ASN A 118 2.83 -1.00 -2.28
C ASN A 118 2.14 -1.24 -0.93
N GLU A 119 2.17 -0.25 -0.04
CA GLU A 119 1.52 -0.33 1.28
C GLU A 119 0.01 -0.51 1.14
N LEU A 120 -0.64 0.32 0.31
CA LEU A 120 -2.09 0.27 0.08
C LEU A 120 -2.54 -1.07 -0.52
N ALA A 121 -1.82 -1.58 -1.52
CA ALA A 121 -2.14 -2.86 -2.15
C ALA A 121 -1.91 -4.05 -1.21
N ALA A 122 -0.77 -4.09 -0.52
CA ALA A 122 -0.41 -5.20 0.35
C ALA A 122 -1.34 -5.30 1.56
N HIS A 123 -1.63 -4.17 2.22
CA HIS A 123 -2.50 -4.15 3.39
C HIS A 123 -3.98 -4.17 3.04
N GLY A 124 -4.37 -3.66 1.87
CA GLY A 124 -5.69 -3.95 1.31
C GLY A 124 -5.90 -5.46 1.15
N TRP A 125 -4.89 -6.20 0.68
CA TRP A 125 -4.98 -7.65 0.57
C TRP A 125 -5.05 -8.34 1.94
N ASP A 126 -4.26 -7.89 2.92
CA ASP A 126 -4.32 -8.43 4.28
C ASP A 126 -5.73 -8.34 4.88
N ILE A 127 -6.39 -7.19 4.69
CA ILE A 127 -7.77 -6.96 5.11
C ILE A 127 -8.73 -7.85 4.31
N ALA A 128 -8.58 -7.94 2.99
CA ALA A 128 -9.45 -8.77 2.15
C ALA A 128 -9.41 -10.25 2.56
N VAL A 129 -8.23 -10.77 2.95
CA VAL A 129 -8.05 -12.12 3.49
C VAL A 129 -8.72 -12.25 4.86
N ALA A 130 -8.49 -11.29 5.76
CA ALA A 130 -9.09 -11.30 7.09
C ALA A 130 -10.63 -11.32 7.02
N LEU A 131 -11.22 -10.60 6.06
CA LEU A 131 -12.66 -10.55 5.80
C LEU A 131 -13.21 -11.75 5.01
N GLU A 132 -12.37 -12.68 4.55
CA GLU A 132 -12.74 -13.78 3.65
C GLU A 132 -13.47 -13.28 2.38
N ALA A 133 -13.12 -12.08 1.90
CA ALA A 133 -13.89 -11.36 0.88
C ALA A 133 -13.62 -11.83 -0.56
N GLY A 134 -12.69 -12.76 -0.78
CA GLY A 134 -12.32 -13.25 -2.11
C GLY A 134 -11.87 -12.14 -3.06
N ARG A 135 -11.18 -11.12 -2.53
CA ARG A 135 -10.84 -9.88 -3.23
C ARG A 135 -9.32 -9.73 -3.40
N PRO A 136 -8.71 -10.41 -4.39
CA PRO A 136 -7.27 -10.27 -4.66
C PRO A 136 -6.94 -8.84 -5.12
N VAL A 137 -5.66 -8.47 -5.07
CA VAL A 137 -5.18 -7.24 -5.71
C VAL A 137 -5.45 -7.37 -7.22
N PRO A 138 -6.01 -6.37 -7.90
CA PRO A 138 -6.26 -6.45 -9.34
C PRO A 138 -5.00 -6.85 -10.12
N GLU A 139 -5.13 -7.77 -11.06
CA GLU A 139 -4.00 -8.43 -11.72
C GLU A 139 -3.00 -7.44 -12.35
N ASP A 140 -3.50 -6.43 -13.09
CA ASP A 140 -2.66 -5.43 -13.74
C ASP A 140 -1.90 -4.57 -12.71
N THR A 141 -2.59 -4.18 -11.62
CA THR A 141 -1.98 -3.43 -10.51
C THR A 141 -0.91 -4.27 -9.83
N ALA A 142 -1.21 -5.52 -9.49
CA ALA A 142 -0.26 -6.42 -8.84
C ALA A 142 0.97 -6.69 -9.71
N SER A 143 0.77 -6.93 -11.01
CA SER A 143 1.85 -7.14 -11.97
C SER A 143 2.73 -5.90 -12.12
N GLY A 144 2.13 -4.71 -12.23
CA GLY A 144 2.87 -3.45 -12.32
C GLY A 144 3.66 -3.14 -11.05
N LEU A 145 3.05 -3.31 -9.87
CA LEU A 145 3.74 -3.12 -8.60
C LEU A 145 4.89 -4.12 -8.42
N LEU A 146 4.68 -5.40 -8.72
CA LEU A 146 5.72 -6.41 -8.66
C LEU A 146 6.91 -6.05 -9.57
N ALA A 147 6.65 -5.64 -10.81
CA ALA A 147 7.70 -5.23 -11.74
C ALA A 147 8.53 -4.03 -11.23
N LEU A 148 7.95 -3.17 -10.39
CA LEU A 148 8.64 -2.03 -9.78
C LEU A 148 9.49 -2.39 -8.56
N ILE A 149 9.30 -3.55 -7.92
CA ILE A 149 10.02 -3.94 -6.71
C ILE A 149 10.89 -5.19 -6.90
N GLU A 150 10.61 -6.00 -7.92
CA GLU A 150 11.34 -7.22 -8.21
C GLU A 150 12.82 -6.92 -8.47
N GLY A 151 13.70 -7.68 -7.81
CA GLY A 151 15.16 -7.49 -7.88
C GLY A 151 15.68 -6.27 -7.10
N ARG A 152 14.81 -5.47 -6.47
CA ARG A 152 15.19 -4.28 -5.68
C ARG A 152 15.05 -4.49 -4.17
N LEU A 153 14.23 -5.45 -3.73
CA LEU A 153 14.09 -5.84 -2.32
C LEU A 153 15.04 -7.01 -1.99
N ASP A 154 16.32 -6.68 -1.77
CA ASP A 154 17.30 -7.59 -1.16
C ASP A 154 17.07 -7.72 0.37
N GLU A 155 17.87 -8.57 1.04
CA GLU A 155 17.74 -8.78 2.49
C GLU A 155 17.90 -7.49 3.31
N THR A 156 18.74 -6.56 2.86
CA THR A 156 18.96 -5.27 3.55
C THR A 156 17.77 -4.34 3.32
N ALA A 157 17.29 -4.25 2.09
CA ALA A 157 16.17 -3.39 1.70
C ALA A 157 14.83 -3.86 2.30
N ARG A 158 14.67 -5.17 2.53
CA ARG A 158 13.50 -5.73 3.23
C ARG A 158 13.44 -5.31 4.70
N GLY A 159 14.60 -5.29 5.37
CA GLY A 159 14.72 -4.96 6.78
C GLY A 159 13.73 -5.75 7.64
N THR A 160 13.05 -5.07 8.55
CA THR A 160 11.96 -5.64 9.38
C THR A 160 10.58 -5.44 8.79
N ASN A 161 10.46 -4.71 7.67
CA ASN A 161 9.19 -4.26 7.11
C ASN A 161 8.57 -5.29 6.16
N PHE A 162 9.42 -6.10 5.51
CA PHE A 162 8.98 -7.17 4.61
C PHE A 162 9.52 -8.52 5.04
N GLY A 163 8.64 -9.52 5.06
CA GLY A 163 9.04 -10.91 5.27
C GLY A 163 9.91 -11.45 4.11
N PRO A 164 10.55 -12.61 4.29
CA PRO A 164 11.23 -13.29 3.19
C PRO A 164 10.23 -13.66 2.09
N ALA A 165 10.61 -13.49 0.82
CA ALA A 165 9.75 -13.87 -0.30
C ALA A 165 9.33 -15.35 -0.19
N VAL A 166 8.04 -15.60 -0.37
CA VAL A 166 7.46 -16.95 -0.32
C VAL A 166 7.44 -17.54 -1.73
N PRO A 167 7.97 -18.77 -1.95
CA PRO A 167 7.87 -19.43 -3.24
C PRO A 167 6.41 -19.72 -3.61
N VAL A 168 6.01 -19.35 -4.82
CA VAL A 168 4.70 -19.68 -5.42
C VAL A 168 4.91 -20.30 -6.80
N ALA A 169 3.89 -21.00 -7.31
CA ALA A 169 3.94 -21.57 -8.65
C ALA A 169 4.11 -20.47 -9.71
N ALA A 170 4.81 -20.77 -10.80
CA ALA A 170 4.95 -19.83 -11.92
C ALA A 170 3.60 -19.48 -12.59
N THR A 171 2.59 -20.34 -12.39
CA THR A 171 1.20 -20.16 -12.85
C THR A 171 0.31 -19.47 -11.81
N ALA A 172 0.85 -19.06 -10.66
CA ALA A 172 0.09 -18.31 -9.66
C ALA A 172 -0.34 -16.94 -10.23
N SER A 173 -1.44 -16.40 -9.68
CA SER A 173 -1.95 -15.09 -10.08
C SER A 173 -0.92 -13.99 -9.83
N ALA A 174 -1.06 -12.84 -10.51
CA ALA A 174 -0.18 -11.70 -10.25
C ALA A 174 -0.35 -11.20 -8.81
N SER A 175 -1.57 -11.22 -8.27
CA SER A 175 -1.85 -10.91 -6.86
C SER A 175 -1.04 -11.81 -5.93
N ASP A 176 -1.10 -13.13 -6.13
CA ASP A 176 -0.38 -14.10 -5.28
C ASP A 176 1.13 -13.90 -5.36
N ARG A 177 1.66 -13.71 -6.57
CA ARG A 177 3.08 -13.45 -6.77
C ARG A 177 3.52 -12.16 -6.09
N PHE A 178 2.73 -11.09 -6.19
CA PHE A 178 3.01 -9.81 -5.54
C PHE A 178 3.06 -9.95 -4.01
N VAL A 179 2.00 -10.47 -3.39
CA VAL A 179 1.96 -10.58 -1.92
C VAL A 179 2.97 -11.60 -1.39
N ALA A 180 3.22 -12.68 -2.14
CA ALA A 180 4.25 -13.66 -1.80
C ALA A 180 5.65 -13.05 -1.87
N TYR A 181 5.93 -12.18 -2.86
CA TYR A 181 7.19 -11.44 -2.93
C TYR A 181 7.39 -10.52 -1.72
N LEU A 182 6.32 -10.00 -1.13
CA LEU A 182 6.32 -9.20 0.10
C LEU A 182 6.29 -10.05 1.39
N GLY A 183 6.36 -11.38 1.26
CA GLY A 183 6.49 -12.32 2.38
C GLY A 183 5.18 -12.86 2.95
N ARG A 184 4.04 -12.56 2.32
CA ARG A 184 2.73 -13.13 2.69
C ARG A 184 2.55 -14.52 2.08
N ARG A 185 1.64 -15.30 2.64
CA ARG A 185 1.29 -16.63 2.12
C ARG A 185 -0.09 -16.59 1.48
N PRO A 186 -0.18 -16.55 0.14
CA PRO A 186 -1.47 -16.66 -0.55
C PRO A 186 -2.05 -18.07 -0.36
N SER A 187 -3.38 -18.15 -0.32
CA SER A 187 -4.16 -19.38 -0.11
C SER A 187 -4.60 -20.02 -1.41
#